data_AF-A0A528WE76-F1
#
_entry.id   AF-A0A528WE76-F1
#
_cell.length_a   1.000
_cell.length_b   1.000
_cell.length_c   1.000
_cell.angle_alpha   90.00
_cell.angle_beta   90.00
_cell.angle_gamma   90.00
#
_symmetry.space_group_name_H-M   'P 1'
#
loop_
_entity.id
_entity.type
_entity.pdbx_description
1 polymer ?
#
loop_
_entity_poly.entity_id
_entity_poly.type
_entity_poly.pdbx_seq_one_letter_code
_entity_poly.pdbx_strand_id
1 'polypeptide(L)'
;GATIYYIEMARDTGRLPVFALSPSQGDVDILIAAELMEAGRAIIRGFVTPERTTLITSSHRIAAVSEKIEPGDGRASSEKVHATAAAAAKRFIAFDMEKIAAENGTMISASLLGALAGSDTLPFARESYEQAIGAGGRGVKASLAAFGAAYDRARGLAAAPAGDKATAKPAAPEARSVPKVSGPETLLKGWRELAARVAALPEPVRDMAERGLKKVVDFQDIAYGGEYLDRLDKAVALDSAERG
;
A
#
# COMPACT_ATOMS: atom_id res chain seq x y z
N GLY A 1 12.06 -1.66 -0.73
CA GLY A 1 12.39 -0.88 -1.94
C GLY A 1 11.23 -0.93 -2.90
N ALA A 2 11.13 -0.01 -3.85
CA ALA A 2 10.14 -0.09 -4.92
C ALA A 2 10.70 -0.94 -6.06
N THR A 3 10.04 -2.06 -6.37
CA THR A 3 10.41 -2.93 -7.49
C THR A 3 9.79 -2.39 -8.76
N ILE A 4 10.59 -2.25 -9.82
CA ILE A 4 10.09 -1.89 -11.16
C ILE A 4 10.19 -3.11 -12.05
N TYR A 5 9.06 -3.49 -12.63
CA TYR A 5 9.00 -4.45 -13.72
C TYR A 5 8.84 -3.71 -15.04
N TYR A 6 9.70 -3.99 -16.00
CA TYR A 6 9.70 -3.35 -17.31
C TYR A 6 9.30 -4.36 -18.37
N ILE A 7 8.35 -3.98 -19.23
CA ILE A 7 7.83 -4.81 -20.30
C ILE A 7 7.77 -3.95 -21.56
N GLU A 8 8.44 -4.40 -22.62
CA GLU A 8 8.27 -3.90 -23.97
C GLU A 8 7.56 -4.93 -24.84
N MET A 9 6.70 -4.45 -25.73
CA MET A 9 6.05 -5.27 -26.74
C MET A 9 6.01 -4.49 -28.05
N ALA A 10 6.33 -5.19 -29.15
CA ALA A 10 6.23 -4.65 -30.49
C ALA A 10 5.36 -5.58 -31.34
N ARG A 11 4.77 -5.02 -32.40
CA ARG A 11 4.10 -5.84 -33.42
C ARG A 11 5.13 -6.73 -34.09
N ASP A 12 4.73 -7.96 -34.39
CA ASP A 12 5.53 -8.82 -35.25
C ASP A 12 5.52 -8.25 -36.67
N THR A 13 6.70 -7.86 -37.15
CA THR A 13 6.93 -7.33 -38.50
C THR A 13 7.82 -8.27 -39.32
N GLY A 14 8.07 -9.49 -38.83
CA GLY A 14 9.04 -10.43 -39.40
C GLY A 14 10.50 -10.03 -39.15
N ARG A 15 10.74 -8.98 -38.35
CA ARG A 15 12.08 -8.54 -37.93
C ARG A 15 12.21 -8.68 -36.42
N LEU A 16 13.40 -9.05 -35.96
CA LEU A 16 13.69 -9.13 -34.52
C LEU A 16 13.77 -7.71 -33.94
N PRO A 17 12.90 -7.34 -32.98
CA PRO A 17 12.97 -6.03 -32.34
C PRO A 17 14.19 -5.95 -31.41
N VAL A 18 14.71 -4.74 -31.24
CA VAL A 18 15.72 -4.42 -30.22
C VAL A 18 15.03 -3.59 -29.15
N PHE A 19 14.90 -4.16 -27.95
CA PHE A 19 14.27 -3.52 -26.80
C PHE A 19 15.32 -2.95 -25.85
N ALA A 20 14.93 -1.95 -25.05
CA ALA A 20 15.80 -1.40 -24.01
C ALA A 20 15.91 -2.35 -22.81
N LEU A 21 17.00 -2.21 -22.05
CA LEU A 21 17.21 -2.97 -20.81
C LEU A 21 16.42 -2.38 -19.62
N SER A 22 16.01 -1.12 -19.73
CA SER A 22 15.30 -0.39 -18.69
C SER A 22 14.46 0.73 -19.31
N PRO A 23 13.39 1.18 -18.62
CA PRO A 23 12.60 2.31 -19.10
C PRO A 23 13.44 3.59 -19.15
N SER A 24 13.25 4.38 -20.20
CA SER A 24 13.86 5.70 -20.33
C SER A 24 12.88 6.81 -19.91
N GLN A 25 13.42 7.94 -19.46
CA GLN A 25 12.60 9.11 -19.13
C GLN A 25 11.87 9.59 -20.39
N GLY A 26 10.59 9.93 -20.25
CA GLY A 26 9.72 10.32 -21.37
C GLY A 26 9.37 9.18 -22.32
N ASP A 27 9.89 7.97 -22.10
CA ASP A 27 9.75 6.83 -23.01
C ASP A 27 8.87 5.70 -22.44
N VAL A 28 7.80 6.06 -21.74
CA VAL A 28 6.87 5.09 -21.14
C VAL A 28 5.42 5.40 -21.53
N ASP A 29 4.80 4.46 -22.24
CA ASP A 29 3.40 4.57 -22.70
C ASP A 29 2.38 4.32 -21.60
N ILE A 30 2.67 3.36 -20.71
CA ILE A 30 1.78 2.94 -19.64
C ILE A 30 2.60 2.78 -18.37
N LEU A 31 2.20 3.47 -17.31
CA LEU A 31 2.78 3.29 -15.98
C LEU A 31 1.71 2.79 -15.02
N ILE A 32 2.00 1.68 -14.34
CA ILE A 32 1.11 1.07 -13.35
C ILE A 32 1.81 1.14 -11.99
N ALA A 33 1.14 1.75 -11.02
CA ALA A 33 1.63 1.89 -9.65
C ALA A 33 0.65 1.23 -8.69
N ALA A 34 1.15 0.36 -7.81
CA ALA A 34 0.29 -0.31 -6.84
C ALA A 34 -0.22 0.67 -5.79
N GLU A 35 0.47 1.79 -5.55
CA GLU A 35 0.12 2.77 -4.52
C GLU A 35 0.42 4.21 -5.00
N LEU A 36 -0.26 5.21 -4.41
CA LEU A 36 -0.20 6.61 -4.87
C LEU A 36 1.21 7.23 -4.77
N MET A 37 2.02 6.91 -3.76
CA MET A 37 3.38 7.43 -3.63
C MET A 37 4.35 6.76 -4.61
N GLU A 38 4.06 5.54 -5.09
CA GLU A 38 4.80 4.95 -6.22
C GLU A 38 4.58 5.76 -7.50
N ALA A 39 3.35 6.19 -7.77
CA ALA A 39 3.06 7.11 -8.87
C ALA A 39 3.80 8.44 -8.71
N GLY A 40 3.80 9.03 -7.50
CA GLY A 40 4.56 10.23 -7.20
C GLY A 40 6.06 10.09 -7.51
N ARG A 41 6.68 8.97 -7.10
CA ARG A 41 8.10 8.70 -7.42
C ARG A 41 8.34 8.49 -8.91
N ALA A 42 7.41 7.85 -9.62
CA ALA A 42 7.53 7.66 -11.07
C ALA A 42 7.49 8.99 -11.84
N ILE A 43 6.66 9.94 -11.40
CA ILE A 43 6.61 11.30 -11.95
C ILE A 43 7.94 12.01 -11.73
N ILE A 44 8.49 11.98 -10.50
CA ILE A 44 9.81 12.59 -10.20
C ILE A 44 10.94 11.97 -11.05
N ARG A 45 10.84 10.67 -11.35
CA ARG A 45 11.80 9.96 -12.22
C ARG A 45 11.65 10.28 -13.71
N GLY A 46 10.64 11.06 -14.12
CA GLY A 46 10.40 11.41 -15.51
C GLY A 46 9.78 10.29 -16.34
N PHE A 47 9.20 9.25 -15.71
CA PHE A 47 8.51 8.17 -16.44
C PHE A 47 7.09 8.54 -16.86
N VAL A 48 6.50 9.57 -16.28
CA VAL A 48 5.13 10.00 -16.59
C VAL A 48 5.20 11.33 -17.32
N THR A 49 4.62 11.38 -18.51
CA THR A 49 4.57 12.59 -19.36
C THR A 49 3.16 12.87 -19.87
N PRO A 50 2.79 14.16 -20.01
CA PRO A 50 1.46 14.56 -20.45
C PRO A 50 1.18 14.25 -21.93
N GLU A 51 2.21 14.06 -22.75
CA GLU A 51 2.07 13.80 -24.19
C GLU A 51 1.73 12.33 -24.48
N ARG A 52 2.13 11.40 -23.60
CA ARG A 52 2.19 9.98 -23.93
C ARG A 52 1.63 9.05 -22.86
N THR A 53 1.95 9.27 -21.60
CA THR A 53 1.79 8.22 -20.59
C THR A 53 0.34 8.09 -20.11
N THR A 54 -0.21 6.88 -20.15
CA THR A 54 -1.36 6.50 -19.33
C THR A 54 -0.88 6.05 -17.96
N LEU A 55 -1.23 6.81 -16.93
CA LEU A 55 -0.92 6.52 -15.54
C LEU A 55 -2.10 5.82 -14.87
N ILE A 56 -1.87 4.60 -14.41
CA ILE A 56 -2.82 3.77 -13.65
C ILE A 56 -2.26 3.61 -12.24
N THR A 57 -3.00 4.04 -11.23
CA THR A 57 -2.53 3.92 -9.84
C THR A 57 -3.67 3.64 -8.87
N SER A 58 -3.40 2.84 -7.84
CA SER A 58 -4.34 2.73 -6.72
C SER A 58 -4.29 3.98 -5.85
N SER A 59 -5.46 4.54 -5.50
CA SER A 59 -5.55 5.74 -4.66
C SER A 59 -5.34 5.48 -3.17
N HIS A 60 -5.32 4.20 -2.76
CA HIS A 60 -5.00 3.84 -1.37
C HIS A 60 -3.59 4.28 -1.01
N ARG A 61 -3.37 4.40 0.30
CA ARG A 61 -2.11 4.91 0.82
C ARG A 61 -1.47 3.98 1.82
N ILE A 62 -0.18 3.69 1.58
CA ILE A 62 0.70 3.02 2.53
C ILE A 62 1.81 4.01 2.89
N ALA A 63 2.05 4.24 4.18
CA ALA A 63 3.10 5.16 4.61
C ALA A 63 4.47 4.70 4.11
N ALA A 64 5.18 5.57 3.39
CA ALA A 64 6.52 5.31 2.89
C ALA A 64 7.53 5.27 4.04
N VAL A 65 8.68 4.62 3.83
CA VAL A 65 9.73 4.51 4.86
C VAL A 65 10.21 5.91 5.30
N SER A 66 10.37 6.84 4.36
CA SER A 66 10.74 8.23 4.63
C SER A 66 9.71 8.97 5.50
N GLU A 67 8.44 8.59 5.43
CA GLU A 67 7.38 9.20 6.25
C GLU A 67 7.35 8.62 7.66
N LYS A 68 7.94 7.44 7.86
CA LYS A 68 7.99 6.73 9.16
C LYS A 68 9.19 7.13 10.02
N ILE A 69 10.22 7.75 9.42
CA ILE A 69 11.44 8.16 10.11
C ILE A 69 11.35 9.59 10.67
N GLU A 70 10.41 10.40 10.17
CA GLU A 70 10.15 11.74 10.68
C GLU A 70 9.36 11.67 12.00
N PRO A 71 9.83 12.31 13.09
CA PRO A 71 9.05 12.46 14.31
C PRO A 71 7.75 13.24 14.05
N GLY A 72 6.60 12.66 14.38
CA GLY A 72 5.28 13.29 14.17
C GLY A 72 4.58 12.81 12.89
N ASP A 73 3.88 13.71 12.19
CA ASP A 73 3.20 13.37 10.94
C ASP A 73 4.07 13.69 9.71
N GLY A 74 4.99 12.78 9.37
CA GLY A 74 5.88 12.89 8.20
C GLY A 74 5.21 12.64 6.85
N ARG A 75 3.89 12.56 6.80
CA ARG A 75 3.11 12.17 5.62
C ARG A 75 3.12 13.24 4.53
N ALA A 76 3.48 12.85 3.31
CA ALA A 76 3.21 13.66 2.12
C ALA A 76 1.70 13.86 1.89
N SER A 77 1.31 14.97 1.26
CA SER A 77 -0.11 15.26 0.97
C SER A 77 -0.61 14.40 -0.19
N SER A 78 -1.54 13.48 0.08
CA SER A 78 -2.18 12.63 -0.93
C SER A 78 -2.89 13.45 -2.00
N GLU A 79 -3.56 14.53 -1.61
CA GLU A 79 -4.27 15.43 -2.54
C GLU A 79 -3.31 16.11 -3.52
N LYS A 80 -2.16 16.59 -3.03
CA LYS A 80 -1.13 17.18 -3.89
C LYS A 80 -0.55 16.18 -4.87
N VAL A 81 -0.27 14.95 -4.42
CA VAL A 81 0.26 13.90 -5.31
C VAL A 81 -0.78 13.50 -6.35
N HIS A 82 -2.04 13.34 -5.96
CA HIS A 82 -3.12 13.03 -6.89
C HIS A 82 -3.31 14.13 -7.93
N ALA A 83 -3.34 15.42 -7.52
CA ALA A 83 -3.44 16.55 -8.44
C ALA A 83 -2.23 16.63 -9.39
N THR A 84 -1.02 16.38 -8.87
CA THR A 84 0.21 16.33 -9.67
C THR A 84 0.16 15.18 -10.69
N ALA A 85 -0.29 14.00 -10.27
CA ALA A 85 -0.44 12.84 -11.14
C ALA A 85 -1.47 13.06 -12.26
N ALA A 86 -2.59 13.70 -11.93
CA ALA A 86 -3.60 14.07 -12.91
C ALA A 86 -3.07 15.09 -13.94
N ALA A 87 -2.20 16.00 -13.53
CA ALA A 87 -1.60 16.99 -14.44
C ALA A 87 -0.40 16.46 -15.25
N ALA A 88 0.33 15.47 -14.72
CA ALA A 88 1.57 14.97 -15.32
C ALA A 88 1.34 13.86 -16.36
N ALA A 89 0.17 13.21 -16.39
CA ALA A 89 -0.13 12.10 -17.27
C ALA A 89 -1.07 12.52 -18.41
N LYS A 90 -0.90 11.92 -19.61
CA LYS A 90 -1.84 12.07 -20.73
C LYS A 90 -3.24 11.59 -20.36
N ARG A 91 -3.30 10.46 -19.65
CA ARG A 91 -4.53 9.89 -19.09
C ARG A 91 -4.24 9.39 -17.70
N PHE A 92 -5.14 9.68 -16.78
CA PHE A 92 -5.00 9.32 -15.38
C PHE A 92 -6.18 8.46 -14.93
N ILE A 93 -5.88 7.28 -14.40
CA ILE A 93 -6.85 6.32 -13.85
C ILE A 93 -6.45 6.04 -12.41
N ALA A 94 -7.26 6.54 -11.46
CA ALA A 94 -7.04 6.34 -10.04
C ALA A 94 -8.33 6.08 -9.27
N PHE A 95 -8.32 5.01 -8.49
CA PHE A 95 -9.36 4.60 -7.55
C PHE A 95 -8.77 3.55 -6.59
N ASP A 96 -9.49 3.18 -5.54
CA ASP A 96 -8.95 2.28 -4.52
C ASP A 96 -8.96 0.80 -4.99
N MET A 97 -7.92 0.42 -5.73
CA MET A 97 -7.74 -0.94 -6.25
C MET A 97 -7.36 -1.94 -5.16
N GLU A 98 -6.81 -1.46 -4.04
CA GLU A 98 -6.52 -2.34 -2.89
C GLU A 98 -7.81 -2.73 -2.19
N LYS A 99 -8.74 -1.79 -2.01
CA LYS A 99 -10.08 -2.08 -1.50
C LYS A 99 -10.82 -3.10 -2.37
N ILE A 100 -10.80 -2.93 -3.71
CA ILE A 100 -11.40 -3.91 -4.63
C ILE A 100 -10.78 -5.30 -4.43
N ALA A 101 -9.45 -5.38 -4.33
CA ALA A 101 -8.77 -6.66 -4.13
C ALA A 101 -9.13 -7.30 -2.78
N ALA A 102 -9.12 -6.51 -1.70
CA ALA A 102 -9.44 -6.94 -0.35
C ALA A 102 -10.88 -7.44 -0.22
N GLU A 103 -11.85 -6.70 -0.78
CA GLU A 103 -13.28 -7.09 -0.78
C GLU A 103 -13.53 -8.40 -1.53
N ASN A 104 -12.70 -8.72 -2.52
CA ASN A 104 -12.77 -9.97 -3.27
C ASN A 104 -11.86 -11.08 -2.72
N GLY A 105 -11.07 -10.81 -1.68
CA GLY A 105 -10.15 -11.79 -1.09
C GLY A 105 -9.00 -12.19 -2.02
N THR A 106 -8.46 -11.25 -2.79
CA THR A 106 -7.33 -11.47 -3.71
C THR A 106 -6.25 -10.39 -3.55
N MET A 107 -5.18 -10.49 -4.34
CA MET A 107 -4.07 -9.54 -4.38
C MET A 107 -4.37 -8.37 -5.32
N ILE A 108 -3.80 -7.20 -5.03
CA ILE A 108 -3.94 -5.97 -5.83
C ILE A 108 -3.58 -6.15 -7.31
N SER A 109 -2.72 -7.11 -7.65
CA SER A 109 -2.33 -7.40 -9.04
C SER A 109 -3.54 -7.72 -9.94
N ALA A 110 -4.58 -8.36 -9.40
CA ALA A 110 -5.80 -8.65 -10.15
C ALA A 110 -6.58 -7.38 -10.50
N SER A 111 -6.70 -6.45 -9.55
CA SER A 111 -7.37 -5.16 -9.75
C SER A 111 -6.56 -4.23 -10.65
N LEU A 112 -5.22 -4.21 -10.53
CA LEU A 112 -4.34 -3.44 -11.44
C LEU A 112 -4.44 -3.95 -12.88
N LEU A 113 -4.47 -5.28 -13.07
CA LEU A 113 -4.65 -5.88 -14.39
C LEU A 113 -6.04 -5.55 -14.97
N GLY A 114 -7.08 -5.54 -14.14
CA GLY A 114 -8.42 -5.11 -14.52
C GLY A 114 -8.44 -3.65 -14.98
N ALA A 115 -7.81 -2.76 -14.22
CA ALA A 115 -7.70 -1.35 -14.58
C ALA A 115 -6.92 -1.12 -15.88
N LEU A 116 -5.85 -1.89 -16.12
CA LEU A 116 -5.11 -1.90 -17.38
C LEU A 116 -6.01 -2.33 -18.55
N ALA A 117 -6.71 -3.47 -18.41
CA ALA A 117 -7.61 -3.95 -19.44
C ALA A 117 -8.76 -2.95 -19.72
N GLY A 118 -9.35 -2.35 -18.68
CA GLY A 118 -10.42 -1.36 -18.81
C GLY A 118 -9.95 0.02 -19.31
N SER A 119 -8.64 0.26 -19.35
CA SER A 119 -8.08 1.49 -19.92
C SER A 119 -8.11 1.50 -21.46
N ASP A 120 -8.28 0.35 -22.12
CA ASP A 120 -8.16 0.20 -23.59
C ASP A 120 -6.81 0.67 -24.16
N THR A 121 -5.74 0.78 -23.35
CA THR A 121 -4.42 1.22 -23.86
C THR A 121 -3.66 0.13 -24.61
N LEU A 122 -4.02 -1.14 -24.39
CA LEU A 122 -3.41 -2.30 -25.04
C LEU A 122 -4.39 -2.95 -26.02
N PRO A 123 -3.91 -3.49 -27.15
CA PRO A 123 -4.76 -4.01 -28.22
C PRO A 123 -5.25 -5.45 -27.96
N PHE A 124 -5.58 -5.77 -26.71
CA PHE A 124 -6.03 -7.11 -26.31
C PHE A 124 -7.49 -7.08 -25.89
N ALA A 125 -8.24 -8.11 -26.28
CA ALA A 125 -9.62 -8.27 -25.83
C ALA A 125 -9.65 -8.65 -24.33
N ARG A 126 -10.75 -8.33 -23.65
CA ARG A 126 -10.94 -8.62 -22.22
C ARG A 126 -10.70 -10.10 -21.89
N GLU A 127 -11.19 -10.96 -22.77
CA GLU A 127 -11.12 -12.42 -22.65
C GLU A 127 -9.67 -12.92 -22.60
N SER A 128 -8.73 -12.25 -23.29
CA SER A 128 -7.31 -12.60 -23.25
C SER A 128 -6.70 -12.39 -21.86
N TYR A 129 -7.12 -11.32 -21.15
CA TYR A 129 -6.70 -11.10 -19.76
C TYR A 129 -7.31 -12.14 -18.82
N GLU A 130 -8.60 -12.44 -18.98
CA GLU A 130 -9.30 -13.44 -18.16
C GLU A 130 -8.70 -14.84 -18.33
N GLN A 131 -8.30 -15.21 -19.56
CA GLN A 131 -7.56 -16.44 -19.85
C GLN A 131 -6.21 -16.48 -19.14
N ALA A 132 -5.45 -15.38 -19.16
CA ALA A 132 -4.16 -15.29 -18.46
C ALA A 132 -4.31 -15.47 -16.94
N ILE A 133 -5.36 -14.88 -16.34
CA ILE A 133 -5.70 -15.10 -14.92
C ILE A 133 -6.08 -16.57 -14.68
N GLY A 134 -6.86 -17.16 -15.58
CA GLY A 134 -7.28 -18.57 -15.51
C GLY A 134 -6.11 -19.55 -15.47
N ALA A 135 -5.04 -19.27 -16.21
CA ALA A 135 -3.82 -20.10 -16.22
C ALA A 135 -3.01 -20.05 -14.90
N GLY A 136 -3.25 -19.05 -14.04
CA GLY A 136 -2.50 -18.85 -12.78
C GLY A 136 -2.82 -19.85 -11.65
N GLY A 137 -3.85 -20.68 -11.79
CA GLY A 137 -4.13 -21.86 -10.96
C GLY A 137 -4.66 -21.62 -9.53
N ARG A 138 -4.23 -20.57 -8.81
CA ARG A 138 -4.65 -20.29 -7.43
C ARG A 138 -5.49 -19.01 -7.32
N GLY A 139 -6.62 -19.09 -6.61
CA GLY A 139 -7.47 -17.92 -6.34
C GLY A 139 -8.16 -17.33 -7.58
N VAL A 140 -8.23 -18.08 -8.69
CA VAL A 140 -8.71 -17.61 -10.00
C VAL A 140 -10.06 -16.91 -9.91
N LYS A 141 -11.04 -17.48 -9.21
CA LYS A 141 -12.39 -16.89 -9.08
C LYS A 141 -12.36 -15.51 -8.42
N ALA A 142 -11.61 -15.37 -7.33
CA ALA A 142 -11.45 -14.10 -6.61
C ALA A 142 -10.71 -13.06 -7.47
N SER A 143 -9.65 -13.49 -8.16
CA SER A 143 -8.90 -12.64 -9.09
C SER A 143 -9.74 -12.17 -10.28
N LEU A 144 -10.56 -13.03 -10.88
CA LEU A 144 -11.47 -12.65 -11.97
C LEU A 144 -12.54 -11.65 -11.50
N ALA A 145 -13.05 -11.81 -10.28
CA ALA A 145 -14.02 -10.87 -9.71
C ALA A 145 -13.41 -9.48 -9.48
N ALA A 146 -12.21 -9.43 -8.87
CA ALA A 146 -11.49 -8.17 -8.66
C ALA A 146 -11.05 -7.52 -9.99
N PHE A 147 -10.63 -8.33 -10.97
CA PHE A 147 -10.32 -7.89 -12.33
C PHE A 147 -11.54 -7.23 -12.99
N GLY A 148 -12.70 -7.89 -12.98
CA GLY A 148 -13.92 -7.38 -13.57
C GLY A 148 -14.39 -6.07 -12.94
N ALA A 149 -14.38 -6.00 -11.61
CA ALA A 149 -14.75 -4.77 -10.89
C ALA A 149 -13.83 -3.59 -11.24
N ALA A 150 -12.52 -3.81 -11.32
CA ALA A 150 -11.57 -2.76 -11.70
C ALA A 150 -11.65 -2.39 -13.18
N TYR A 151 -11.93 -3.36 -14.07
CA TYR A 151 -12.17 -3.13 -15.50
C TYR A 151 -13.36 -2.20 -15.73
N ASP A 152 -14.51 -2.50 -15.12
CA ASP A 152 -15.73 -1.70 -15.28
C ASP A 152 -15.55 -0.29 -14.70
N ARG A 153 -14.80 -0.17 -13.60
CA ARG A 153 -14.43 1.11 -13.00
C ARG A 153 -13.54 1.94 -13.91
N ALA A 154 -12.52 1.35 -14.52
CA ALA A 154 -11.59 2.04 -15.42
C ALA A 154 -12.24 2.50 -16.73
N ARG A 155 -13.28 1.79 -17.22
CA ARG A 155 -14.11 2.22 -18.36
C ARG A 155 -15.12 3.32 -18.03
N GLY A 156 -15.33 3.63 -16.75
CA GLY A 156 -16.40 4.53 -16.31
C GLY A 156 -17.80 3.92 -16.38
N LEU A 157 -17.91 2.59 -16.46
CA LEU A 157 -19.18 1.86 -16.44
C LEU A 157 -19.73 1.68 -15.02
N ALA A 158 -18.84 1.73 -14.01
CA ALA A 158 -19.22 1.72 -12.60
C ALA A 158 -19.08 3.13 -11.99
N ALA A 159 -20.15 3.62 -11.37
CA ALA A 159 -20.18 4.91 -10.68
C ALA A 159 -19.10 4.97 -9.58
N ALA A 160 -18.57 6.17 -9.34
CA ALA A 160 -17.68 6.36 -8.21
C ALA A 160 -18.44 6.15 -6.92
N PRO A 161 -18.00 5.24 -6.03
CA PRO A 161 -18.54 5.24 -4.69
C PRO A 161 -18.35 6.65 -4.11
N ALA A 162 -19.42 7.18 -3.50
CA ALA A 162 -19.40 8.47 -2.84
C ALA A 162 -18.38 8.42 -1.69
N GLY A 163 -17.13 8.78 -1.98
CA GLY A 163 -15.99 8.55 -1.09
C GLY A 163 -14.63 8.56 -1.80
N ASP A 164 -14.59 8.35 -3.13
CA ASP A 164 -13.36 8.33 -3.94
C ASP A 164 -12.73 9.72 -4.19
N LYS A 165 -13.15 10.78 -3.48
CA LYS A 165 -12.36 12.00 -3.46
C LYS A 165 -11.07 11.68 -2.70
N ALA A 166 -9.93 12.17 -3.21
CA ALA A 166 -8.58 12.04 -2.64
C ALA A 166 -8.42 12.58 -1.19
N THR A 167 -9.53 12.83 -0.50
CA THR A 167 -9.71 13.12 0.92
C THR A 167 -9.92 11.83 1.71
N ALA A 168 -9.23 10.74 1.38
CA ALA A 168 -9.07 9.67 2.36
C ALA A 168 -8.19 10.24 3.49
N LYS A 169 -8.81 10.99 4.40
CA LYS A 169 -8.39 11.06 5.80
C LYS A 169 -8.06 9.61 6.12
N PRO A 170 -6.84 9.28 6.58
CA PRO A 170 -6.53 7.91 6.93
C PRO A 170 -7.71 7.46 7.77
N ALA A 171 -8.37 6.37 7.34
CA ALA A 171 -9.47 5.82 8.11
C ALA A 171 -8.96 5.87 9.55
N ALA A 172 -9.55 6.75 10.37
CA ALA A 172 -9.26 6.77 11.79
C ALA A 172 -9.39 5.30 12.13
N PRO A 173 -8.31 4.65 12.62
CA PRO A 173 -8.22 3.20 12.63
C PRO A 173 -9.59 2.77 13.07
N GLU A 174 -10.33 2.10 12.18
CA GLU A 174 -11.68 1.69 12.52
C GLU A 174 -11.56 1.15 13.91
N ALA A 175 -12.51 1.44 14.78
CA ALA A 175 -12.57 0.78 16.06
C ALA A 175 -12.84 -0.73 15.84
N ARG A 176 -12.00 -1.42 15.04
CA ARG A 176 -11.37 -2.68 15.35
C ARG A 176 -11.26 -2.71 16.86
N SER A 177 -12.25 -3.39 17.42
CA SER A 177 -12.20 -3.90 18.77
C SER A 177 -10.77 -4.30 19.02
N VAL A 178 -10.13 -3.68 20.02
CA VAL A 178 -8.75 -3.96 20.38
C VAL A 178 -8.67 -5.50 20.43
N PRO A 179 -7.92 -6.15 19.52
CA PRO A 179 -7.94 -7.61 19.47
C PRO A 179 -7.54 -8.10 20.86
N LYS A 180 -8.43 -8.84 21.52
CA LYS A 180 -8.09 -9.42 22.82
C LYS A 180 -6.90 -10.33 22.57
N VAL A 181 -5.79 -10.06 23.25
CA VAL A 181 -4.59 -10.89 23.16
C VAL A 181 -4.98 -12.32 23.51
N SER A 182 -4.75 -13.24 22.58
CA SER A 182 -5.12 -14.64 22.69
C SER A 182 -3.90 -15.51 22.32
N GLY A 183 -3.81 -16.69 22.93
CA GLY A 183 -2.67 -17.58 22.70
C GLY A 183 -2.56 -18.65 23.79
N PRO A 184 -1.50 -19.47 23.73
CA PRO A 184 -1.18 -20.44 24.77
C PRO A 184 -1.09 -19.79 26.16
N GLU A 185 -1.60 -20.46 27.19
CA GLU A 185 -1.70 -19.90 28.56
C GLU A 185 -0.34 -19.46 29.12
N THR A 186 0.74 -20.14 28.75
CA THR A 186 2.11 -19.78 29.15
C THR A 186 2.54 -18.42 28.58
N LEU A 187 2.22 -18.16 27.31
CA LEU A 187 2.49 -16.87 26.66
C LEU A 187 1.56 -15.77 27.17
N LEU A 188 0.30 -16.10 27.47
CA LEU A 188 -0.64 -15.16 28.09
C LEU A 188 -0.21 -14.77 29.50
N LYS A 189 0.39 -15.69 30.26
CA LYS A 189 0.98 -15.38 31.56
C LYS A 189 2.12 -14.35 31.42
N GLY A 190 3.07 -14.61 30.52
CA GLY A 190 4.16 -13.67 30.24
C GLY A 190 3.66 -12.32 29.75
N TRP A 191 2.62 -12.30 28.90
CA TRP A 191 1.95 -11.08 28.46
C TRP A 191 1.38 -10.28 29.64
N ARG A 192 0.66 -10.94 30.56
CA ARG A 192 0.07 -10.30 31.75
C ARG A 192 1.15 -9.72 32.67
N GLU A 193 2.28 -10.39 32.83
CA GLU A 193 3.42 -9.90 33.61
C GLU A 193 4.02 -8.62 33.00
N LEU A 194 4.24 -8.58 31.68
CA LEU A 194 4.72 -7.39 30.99
C LEU A 194 3.70 -6.25 31.00
N ALA A 195 2.41 -6.55 30.84
CA ALA A 195 1.34 -5.55 30.92
C ALA A 195 1.25 -4.92 32.33
N ALA A 196 1.46 -5.70 33.39
CA ALA A 196 1.53 -5.19 34.75
C ALA A 196 2.74 -4.27 34.96
N ARG A 197 3.90 -4.57 34.36
CA ARG A 197 5.07 -3.68 34.36
C ARG A 197 4.75 -2.33 33.71
N VAL A 198 4.06 -2.33 32.57
CA VAL A 198 3.62 -1.07 31.90
C VAL A 198 2.68 -0.27 32.80
N ALA A 199 1.74 -0.91 33.48
CA ALA A 199 0.82 -0.24 34.40
C ALA A 199 1.53 0.41 35.61
N ALA A 200 2.71 -0.08 35.99
CA ALA A 200 3.52 0.48 37.08
C ALA A 200 4.37 1.69 36.67
N LEU A 201 4.50 1.98 35.37
CA LEU A 201 5.27 3.15 34.88
C LEU A 201 4.58 4.48 35.23
N PRO A 202 5.30 5.62 35.16
CA PRO A 202 4.68 6.95 35.29
C PRO A 202 3.54 7.16 34.27
N GLU A 203 2.46 7.80 34.68
CA GLU A 203 1.25 7.99 33.85
C GLU A 203 1.53 8.54 32.45
N PRO A 204 2.40 9.56 32.25
CA PRO A 204 2.64 10.14 30.93
C PRO A 204 3.22 9.16 29.89
N VAL A 205 3.91 8.10 30.33
CA VAL A 205 4.58 7.15 29.42
C VAL A 205 3.76 5.89 29.14
N ARG A 206 2.68 5.63 29.90
CA ARG A 206 1.95 4.35 29.85
C ARG A 206 1.36 4.04 28.48
N ASP A 207 0.70 5.00 27.83
CA ASP A 207 0.04 4.75 26.53
C ASP A 207 1.06 4.37 25.46
N MET A 208 2.19 5.10 25.37
CA MET A 208 3.25 4.78 24.42
C MET A 208 3.94 3.45 24.75
N ALA A 209 4.20 3.20 26.04
CA ALA A 209 4.79 1.95 26.52
C ALA A 209 3.93 0.72 26.18
N GLU A 210 2.61 0.83 26.35
CA GLU A 210 1.69 -0.25 26.01
C GLU A 210 1.66 -0.53 24.50
N ARG A 211 1.64 0.51 23.67
CA ARG A 211 1.68 0.39 22.21
C ARG A 211 3.00 -0.22 21.74
N GLY A 212 4.11 0.23 22.30
CA GLY A 212 5.44 -0.32 22.04
C GLY A 212 5.51 -1.80 22.40
N LEU A 213 5.08 -2.17 23.61
CA LEU A 213 5.05 -3.55 24.09
C LEU A 213 4.23 -4.46 23.15
N LYS A 214 3.00 -4.05 22.80
CA LYS A 214 2.17 -4.79 21.83
C LYS A 214 2.90 -5.00 20.52
N LYS A 215 3.57 -3.96 20.01
CA LYS A 215 4.23 -4.00 18.71
C LYS A 215 5.44 -4.93 18.69
N VAL A 216 6.27 -4.90 19.73
CA VAL A 216 7.49 -5.73 19.77
C VAL A 216 7.18 -7.20 20.04
N VAL A 217 6.16 -7.50 20.83
CA VAL A 217 5.70 -8.88 21.07
C VAL A 217 5.06 -9.47 19.82
N ASP A 218 4.23 -8.69 19.11
CA ASP A 218 3.65 -9.08 17.82
C ASP A 218 4.72 -9.29 16.74
N PHE A 219 5.79 -8.48 16.78
CA PHE A 219 6.91 -8.60 15.85
C PHE A 219 7.79 -9.83 16.13
N GLN A 220 8.01 -10.16 17.40
CA GLN A 220 8.95 -11.22 17.78
C GLN A 220 8.36 -12.15 18.85
N ASP A 221 8.48 -11.80 20.14
CA ASP A 221 8.00 -12.63 21.24
C ASP A 221 7.94 -11.87 22.59
N ILE A 222 7.53 -12.59 23.65
CA ILE A 222 7.48 -12.10 25.04
C ILE A 222 8.87 -11.70 25.57
N ALA A 223 9.94 -12.41 25.20
CA ALA A 223 11.28 -12.11 25.68
C ALA A 223 11.75 -10.74 25.16
N TYR A 224 11.48 -10.46 23.88
CA TYR A 224 11.76 -9.17 23.27
C TYR A 224 10.89 -8.04 23.85
N GLY A 225 9.65 -8.36 24.24
CA GLY A 225 8.82 -7.46 25.06
C GLY A 225 9.46 -7.10 26.41
N GLY A 226 10.10 -8.08 27.06
CA GLY A 226 10.90 -7.85 28.27
C GLY A 226 12.08 -6.91 28.04
N GLU A 227 12.89 -7.17 27.01
CA GLU A 227 14.03 -6.30 26.66
C GLU A 227 13.61 -4.84 26.37
N TYR A 228 12.48 -4.66 25.69
CA TYR A 228 11.90 -3.35 25.44
C TYR A 228 11.62 -2.60 26.75
N LEU A 229 10.98 -3.25 27.72
CA LEU A 229 10.69 -2.65 29.02
C LEU A 229 11.96 -2.41 29.84
N ASP A 230 12.96 -3.31 29.77
CA ASP A 230 14.23 -3.10 30.47
C ASP A 230 15.00 -1.87 29.95
N ARG A 231 14.85 -1.54 28.66
CA ARG A 231 15.39 -0.30 28.09
C ARG A 231 14.58 0.93 28.52
N LEU A 232 13.26 0.79 28.61
CA LEU A 232 12.38 1.86 29.05
C LEU A 232 12.60 2.20 30.53
N ASP A 233 12.79 1.19 31.39
CA ASP A 233 13.09 1.37 32.81
C ASP A 233 14.38 2.19 33.02
N LYS A 234 15.40 1.98 32.18
CA LYS A 234 16.64 2.79 32.19
C LYS A 234 16.36 4.25 31.84
N ALA A 235 15.49 4.51 30.87
CA ALA A 235 15.12 5.88 30.48
C ALA A 235 14.33 6.57 31.61
N VAL A 236 13.35 5.88 32.20
CA VAL A 236 12.55 6.38 33.33
C VAL A 236 13.39 6.62 34.58
N ALA A 237 14.47 5.86 34.80
CA ALA A 237 15.38 6.12 35.91
C ALA A 237 16.21 7.41 35.73
N LEU A 238 16.41 7.83 34.48
CA LEU A 238 17.20 9.01 34.12
C LEU A 238 16.35 10.28 34.04
N ASP A 239 15.04 10.14 33.79
CA ASP A 239 14.11 11.23 33.56
C ASP A 239 12.90 11.16 34.53
N SER A 240 12.66 12.25 35.24
CA SER A 240 11.53 12.40 36.15
C SER A 240 10.93 13.78 36.01
N ALA A 241 9.66 13.95 36.39
CA ALA A 241 9.00 15.27 36.39
C ALA A 241 9.72 16.33 37.25
N GLU A 242 10.65 15.92 38.12
CA GLU A 242 11.51 16.82 38.91
C GLU A 242 12.81 17.20 38.18
N ARG A 243 13.18 16.47 37.12
CA ARG A 243 14.42 16.61 36.34
C ARG A 243 14.20 17.10 34.91
N GLY A 244 12.95 17.14 34.42
CA GLY A 244 12.56 17.62 33.09
C GLY A 244 11.06 17.55 32.86
#